data_AF-A0A059LEJ5-F1
#
_entry.id   AF-A0A059LEJ5-F1
#
_cell.length_a   1.000
_cell.length_b   1.000
_cell.length_c   1.000
_cell.angle_alpha   90.00
_cell.angle_beta   90.00
_cell.angle_gamma   90.00
#
_symmetry.space_group_name_H-M   'P 1'
#
loop_
_entity.id
_entity.type
_entity.pdbx_description
1 polymer ?
#
loop_
_entity_poly.entity_id
_entity_poly.type
_entity_poly.pdbx_seq_one_letter_code
_entity_poly.pdbx_strand_id
1 'polypeptide(L)'
;MTLRLSHARLVSIPACVQDLTALEELDVSFNRLEALPDELGSCCKLRVVIADENKMLSLPESLKNLQALRTLSARHNRIAAVPSAILLECSSLQTIDVHGNPLTMQALRDTPGFGEFDARRRAKYSKQMDMRVLLRGSFDEGADVEEWERTHEKR
;
A
#
# COMPACT_ATOMS: atom_id res chain seq x y z
N MET A 1 7.54 8.41 -9.17
CA MET A 1 8.67 9.08 -8.46
C MET A 1 8.66 8.67 -6.99
N THR A 2 9.82 8.44 -6.38
CA THR A 2 9.93 8.03 -4.96
C THR A 2 10.72 9.07 -4.17
N LEU A 3 10.20 9.48 -3.01
CA LEU A 3 10.87 10.38 -2.07
C LEU A 3 11.12 9.64 -0.75
N ARG A 4 12.40 9.52 -0.37
CA ARG A 4 12.82 8.91 0.90
C ARG A 4 13.49 9.97 1.76
N LEU A 5 12.91 10.22 2.92
CA LEU A 5 13.38 11.17 3.93
C LEU A 5 13.48 10.48 5.30
N SER A 6 13.73 9.17 5.33
CA SER A 6 13.86 8.42 6.57
C SER A 6 15.13 8.82 7.33
N HIS A 7 15.08 8.76 8.67
CA HIS A 7 16.17 9.15 9.58
C HIS A 7 16.64 10.61 9.47
N ALA A 8 15.82 11.51 8.91
CA ALA A 8 16.19 12.92 8.72
C ALA A 8 15.89 13.83 9.93
N ARG A 9 15.43 13.26 11.06
CA ARG A 9 15.02 13.98 12.29
C ARG A 9 13.94 15.05 12.03
N LEU A 10 13.13 14.86 10.99
CA LEU A 10 12.08 15.79 10.60
C LEU A 10 11.02 15.88 11.70
N VAL A 11 10.57 17.10 11.99
CA VAL A 11 9.48 17.38 12.93
C VAL A 11 8.18 17.65 12.18
N SER A 12 8.27 18.13 10.95
CA SER A 12 7.14 18.32 10.03
C SER A 12 7.59 18.10 8.59
N ILE A 13 6.60 17.86 7.71
CA ILE A 13 6.77 17.92 6.26
C ILE A 13 6.19 19.27 5.80
N PRO A 14 6.89 20.04 4.96
CA PRO A 14 6.40 21.35 4.52
C PRO A 14 5.20 21.21 3.58
N ALA A 15 4.33 22.24 3.58
CA ALA A 15 3.14 22.32 2.73
C ALA A 15 3.45 22.21 1.21
N CYS A 16 4.66 22.59 0.79
CA CYS A 16 5.09 22.45 -0.61
C CYS A 16 5.17 20.99 -1.10
N VAL A 17 4.94 20.00 -0.23
CA VAL A 17 4.75 18.60 -0.65
C VAL A 17 3.62 18.45 -1.68
N GLN A 18 2.60 19.32 -1.68
CA GLN A 18 1.54 19.32 -2.69
C GLN A 18 2.06 19.49 -4.12
N ASP A 19 3.19 20.17 -4.31
CA ASP A 19 3.76 20.45 -5.62
C ASP A 19 4.38 19.19 -6.25
N LEU A 20 4.61 18.14 -5.44
CA LEU A 20 5.13 16.85 -5.86
C LEU A 20 4.04 15.98 -6.51
N THR A 21 3.33 16.51 -7.50
CA THR A 21 2.21 15.85 -8.21
C THR A 21 2.58 14.54 -8.91
N ALA A 22 3.87 14.31 -9.16
CA ALA A 22 4.40 13.07 -9.74
C ALA A 22 4.81 12.02 -8.69
N LEU A 23 4.69 12.33 -7.39
CA LEU A 23 5.10 11.46 -6.30
C LEU A 23 4.20 10.22 -6.24
N GLU A 24 4.84 9.05 -6.22
CA GLU A 24 4.19 7.74 -6.13
C GLU A 24 4.48 7.05 -4.81
N GLU A 25 5.62 7.32 -4.21
CA GLU A 25 6.04 6.68 -2.97
C GLU A 25 6.70 7.70 -2.04
N LEU A 26 6.25 7.74 -0.80
CA LEU A 26 6.79 8.59 0.26
C LEU A 26 7.20 7.72 1.45
N ASP A 27 8.49 7.78 1.81
CA ASP A 27 9.02 7.19 3.04
C ASP A 27 9.56 8.29 3.94
N VAL A 28 8.93 8.47 5.09
CA VAL A 28 9.30 9.43 6.14
C VAL A 28 9.51 8.72 7.48
N SER A 29 9.88 7.44 7.43
CA SER A 29 10.04 6.61 8.62
C SER A 29 11.21 7.06 9.50
N PHE A 30 11.19 6.73 10.79
CA PHE A 30 12.26 7.08 11.74
C PHE A 30 12.52 8.58 11.84
N ASN A 31 11.45 9.36 11.90
CA ASN A 31 11.50 10.81 12.13
C ASN A 31 10.82 11.16 13.46
N ARG A 32 10.44 12.43 13.64
CA ARG A 32 9.76 12.95 14.82
C ARG A 32 8.45 13.65 14.44
N LEU A 33 7.83 13.21 13.34
CA LEU A 33 6.61 13.81 12.81
C LEU A 33 5.45 13.61 13.79
N GLU A 34 4.74 14.69 14.09
CA GLU A 34 3.51 14.65 14.92
C GLU A 34 2.24 14.51 14.07
N ALA A 35 2.32 14.86 12.80
CA ALA A 35 1.28 14.67 11.80
C ALA A 35 1.89 14.68 10.39
N LEU A 36 1.16 14.12 9.43
CA LEU A 36 1.37 14.41 8.00
C LEU A 36 0.61 15.70 7.64
N PRO A 37 1.14 16.53 6.72
CA PRO A 37 0.47 17.76 6.28
C PRO A 37 -0.78 17.42 5.47
N ASP A 38 -1.81 18.27 5.55
CA ASP A 38 -3.03 18.07 4.78
C ASP A 38 -2.81 18.18 3.26
N GLU A 39 -1.80 18.96 2.89
CA GLU A 39 -1.31 19.15 1.52
C GLU A 39 -0.85 17.85 0.86
N LEU A 40 -0.52 16.82 1.64
CA LEU A 40 -0.21 15.50 1.10
C LEU A 40 -1.38 14.92 0.29
N GLY A 41 -2.63 15.28 0.64
CA GLY A 41 -3.83 14.87 -0.09
C GLY A 41 -3.89 15.31 -1.55
N SER A 42 -3.08 16.30 -1.96
CA SER A 42 -2.99 16.77 -3.35
C SER A 42 -2.13 15.85 -4.24
N CYS A 43 -1.34 14.96 -3.67
CA CYS A 43 -0.46 14.04 -4.40
C CYS A 43 -1.24 12.87 -5.01
N CYS A 44 -2.12 13.12 -6.00
CA CYS A 44 -3.06 12.13 -6.52
C CYS A 44 -2.45 10.83 -7.09
N LYS A 45 -1.15 10.84 -7.42
CA LYS A 45 -0.39 9.66 -7.89
C LYS A 45 0.25 8.85 -6.78
N LEU A 46 0.13 9.26 -5.52
CA LEU A 46 0.74 8.59 -4.37
C LEU A 46 0.11 7.22 -4.18
N ARG A 47 0.94 6.18 -4.16
CA ARG A 47 0.56 4.77 -4.05
C ARG A 47 1.01 4.15 -2.74
N VAL A 48 2.13 4.62 -2.18
CA VAL A 48 2.71 4.10 -0.96
C VAL A 48 3.12 5.24 -0.04
N VAL A 49 2.67 5.17 1.21
CA VAL A 49 3.13 6.03 2.30
C VAL A 49 3.65 5.16 3.43
N ILE A 50 4.90 5.38 3.82
CA ILE A 50 5.53 4.74 4.97
C ILE A 50 5.95 5.84 5.93
N ALA A 51 5.31 5.87 7.10
CA ALA A 51 5.53 6.85 8.16
C ALA A 51 5.75 6.14 9.50
N ASP A 52 6.44 5.01 9.47
CA ASP A 52 6.70 4.18 10.63
C ASP A 52 7.65 4.89 11.60
N GLU A 53 7.61 4.55 12.89
CA GLU A 53 8.57 5.03 13.90
C GLU A 53 8.62 6.57 13.95
N ASN A 54 7.46 7.17 14.20
CA ASN A 54 7.27 8.62 14.33
C ASN A 54 6.47 8.93 15.62
N LYS A 55 5.96 10.16 15.76
CA LYS A 55 5.18 10.59 16.94
C LYS A 55 3.75 10.97 16.56
N MET A 56 3.22 10.44 15.46
CA MET A 56 1.94 10.88 14.91
C MET A 56 0.79 10.58 15.86
N LEU A 57 -0.05 11.58 16.12
CA LEU A 57 -1.25 11.45 16.97
C LEU A 57 -2.48 11.03 16.19
N SER A 58 -2.53 11.39 14.91
CA SER A 58 -3.61 11.08 13.98
C SER A 58 -3.09 11.04 12.55
N LEU A 59 -3.91 10.51 11.66
CA LEU A 59 -3.75 10.63 10.22
C LEU A 59 -4.61 11.80 9.74
N PRO A 60 -4.14 12.64 8.79
CA PRO A 60 -4.95 13.73 8.28
C PRO A 60 -6.09 13.19 7.39
N GLU A 61 -7.27 13.80 7.48
CA GLU A 61 -8.45 13.36 6.71
C GLU A 61 -8.24 13.53 5.21
N SER A 62 -7.40 14.48 4.80
CA SER A 62 -7.01 14.76 3.41
C SER A 62 -6.40 13.56 2.68
N LEU A 63 -5.89 12.53 3.38
CA LEU A 63 -5.44 11.27 2.75
C LEU A 63 -6.56 10.57 1.98
N LYS A 64 -7.83 10.88 2.28
CA LYS A 64 -8.99 10.42 1.54
C LYS A 64 -8.94 10.78 0.05
N ASN A 65 -8.28 11.88 -0.30
CA ASN A 65 -8.14 12.36 -1.68
C ASN A 65 -7.15 11.55 -2.50
N LEU A 66 -6.33 10.71 -1.85
CA LEU A 66 -5.30 9.91 -2.50
C LEU A 66 -5.90 8.67 -3.17
N GLN A 67 -6.56 8.86 -4.30
CA GLN A 67 -7.28 7.79 -5.01
C GLN A 67 -6.37 6.69 -5.58
N ALA A 68 -5.06 6.92 -5.66
CA ALA A 68 -4.08 5.91 -6.07
C ALA A 68 -3.42 5.17 -4.89
N LEU A 69 -3.68 5.58 -3.64
CA LEU A 69 -2.99 5.05 -2.47
C LEU A 69 -3.40 3.60 -2.23
N ARG A 70 -2.41 2.71 -2.17
CA ARG A 70 -2.60 1.27 -1.98
C ARG A 70 -2.14 0.82 -0.60
N THR A 71 -1.07 1.43 -0.11
CA THR A 71 -0.40 1.04 1.13
C THR A 71 -0.14 2.27 1.98
N LEU A 72 -0.65 2.24 3.21
CA LEU A 72 -0.37 3.20 4.27
C LEU A 72 0.18 2.45 5.48
N SER A 73 1.43 2.72 5.82
CA SER A 73 2.08 2.21 7.03
C SER A 73 2.38 3.37 7.96
N ALA A 74 1.91 3.26 9.20
CA ALA A 74 2.11 4.22 10.28
C ALA A 74 2.39 3.46 11.58
N ARG A 75 3.25 2.44 11.53
CA ARG A 75 3.58 1.61 12.68
C ARG A 75 4.35 2.40 13.73
N HIS A 76 4.28 1.96 14.99
CA HIS A 76 5.04 2.56 16.09
C HIS A 76 4.89 4.09 16.15
N ASN A 77 3.64 4.54 16.19
CA ASN A 77 3.25 5.94 16.35
C ASN A 77 2.34 6.07 17.59
N ARG A 78 1.63 7.19 17.73
CA ARG A 78 0.69 7.47 18.83
C ARG A 78 -0.75 7.66 18.33
N ILE A 79 -1.08 7.02 17.21
CA ILE A 79 -2.38 7.16 16.54
C ILE A 79 -3.46 6.52 17.41
N ALA A 80 -4.41 7.33 17.88
CA ALA A 80 -5.53 6.84 18.69
C ALA A 80 -6.74 6.41 17.83
N ALA A 81 -6.89 6.97 16.63
CA ALA A 81 -7.99 6.69 15.71
C ALA A 81 -7.56 6.86 14.25
N VAL A 82 -8.19 6.10 13.36
CA VAL A 82 -8.10 6.31 11.91
C VAL A 82 -9.37 7.05 11.46
N PRO A 83 -9.27 8.16 10.72
CA PRO A 83 -10.44 8.82 10.17
C PRO A 83 -11.22 7.89 9.24
N SER A 84 -12.54 7.78 9.45
CA SER A 84 -13.42 6.96 8.62
C SER A 84 -13.40 7.38 7.15
N ALA A 85 -13.18 8.67 6.88
CA ALA A 85 -13.02 9.20 5.53
C ALA A 85 -11.93 8.49 4.72
N ILE A 86 -10.82 8.09 5.36
CA ILE A 86 -9.76 7.31 4.69
C ILE A 86 -10.27 5.93 4.30
N LEU A 87 -11.03 5.26 5.16
CA LEU A 87 -11.55 3.92 4.88
C LEU A 87 -12.70 3.94 3.86
N LEU A 88 -13.52 5.00 3.86
CA LEU A 88 -14.67 5.16 2.98
C LEU A 88 -14.27 5.65 1.58
N GLU A 89 -13.48 6.72 1.50
CA GLU A 89 -13.26 7.46 0.24
C GLU A 89 -11.93 7.10 -0.44
N CYS A 90 -10.93 6.54 0.28
CA CYS A 90 -9.70 6.05 -0.34
C CYS A 90 -9.93 4.67 -0.98
N SER A 91 -10.55 4.69 -2.16
CA SER A 91 -11.06 3.51 -2.85
C SER A 91 -9.99 2.47 -3.25
N SER A 92 -8.75 2.92 -3.49
CA SER A 92 -7.63 2.04 -3.85
C SER A 92 -6.89 1.45 -2.65
N LEU A 93 -7.23 1.86 -1.42
CA LEU A 93 -6.49 1.44 -0.23
C LEU A 93 -6.71 -0.05 0.03
N GLN A 94 -5.60 -0.80 0.06
CA GLN A 94 -5.58 -2.25 0.23
C GLN A 94 -4.90 -2.67 1.51
N THR A 95 -4.02 -1.82 2.05
CA THR A 95 -3.21 -2.14 3.21
C THR A 95 -3.10 -0.91 4.07
N ILE A 96 -3.60 -1.03 5.29
CA ILE A 96 -3.35 -0.08 6.37
C ILE A 96 -2.66 -0.84 7.50
N ASP A 97 -1.52 -0.33 7.94
CA ASP A 97 -0.79 -0.88 9.06
C ASP A 97 -0.55 0.19 10.11
N VAL A 98 -1.17 -0.03 11.27
CA VAL A 98 -1.13 0.85 12.43
C VAL A 98 -0.67 0.08 13.66
N HIS A 99 0.09 -1.01 13.47
CA HIS A 99 0.64 -1.78 14.58
C HIS A 99 1.54 -0.92 15.49
N GLY A 100 1.55 -1.19 16.79
CA GLY A 100 2.35 -0.41 17.74
C GLY A 100 1.82 1.01 18.01
N ASN A 101 0.53 1.24 17.74
CA ASN A 101 -0.19 2.45 18.14
C ASN A 101 -1.18 2.14 19.29
N PRO A 102 -1.65 3.16 20.04
CA PRO A 102 -2.70 2.97 21.04
C PRO A 102 -4.05 2.57 20.44
N LEU A 103 -4.25 2.78 19.12
CA LEU A 103 -5.40 2.28 18.39
C LEU A 103 -5.49 0.75 18.47
N THR A 104 -6.54 0.26 19.12
CA THR A 104 -6.81 -1.18 19.18
C THR A 104 -7.37 -1.69 17.84
N MET A 105 -7.12 -2.97 17.55
CA MET A 105 -7.73 -3.62 16.38
C MET A 105 -9.26 -3.61 16.43
N GLN A 106 -9.86 -3.60 17.62
CA GLN A 106 -11.31 -3.51 17.77
C GLN A 106 -11.83 -2.13 17.37
N ALA A 107 -11.22 -1.06 17.88
CA ALA A 107 -11.57 0.31 17.48
C ALA A 107 -11.39 0.55 15.97
N LEU A 108 -10.35 -0.05 15.36
CA LEU A 108 -10.19 0.00 13.90
C LEU A 108 -11.35 -0.71 13.15
N ARG A 109 -11.82 -1.85 13.65
CA ARG A 109 -12.96 -2.59 13.07
C ARG A 109 -14.28 -1.86 13.24
N ASP A 110 -14.44 -1.14 14.35
CA ASP A 110 -15.63 -0.34 14.64
C ASP A 110 -15.65 0.98 13.86
N THR A 111 -14.55 1.34 13.19
CA THR A 111 -14.47 2.54 12.35
C THR A 111 -15.35 2.38 11.09
N PRO A 112 -16.25 3.34 10.79
CA PRO A 112 -17.06 3.29 9.58
C PRO A 112 -16.21 3.17 8.30
N GLY A 113 -16.64 2.32 7.36
CA GLY A 113 -15.91 2.01 6.13
C GLY A 113 -14.90 0.86 6.25
N PHE A 114 -14.66 0.33 7.47
CA PHE A 114 -13.75 -0.81 7.65
C PHE A 114 -14.23 -2.06 6.92
N GLY A 115 -15.54 -2.32 6.85
CA GLY A 115 -16.10 -3.48 6.16
C GLY A 115 -15.77 -3.49 4.67
N GLU A 116 -15.99 -2.37 3.99
CA GLU A 116 -15.67 -2.18 2.57
C GLU A 116 -14.15 -2.25 2.35
N PHE A 117 -13.36 -1.62 3.22
CA PHE A 117 -11.90 -1.73 3.18
C PHE A 117 -11.43 -3.19 3.31
N ASP A 118 -11.96 -3.95 4.28
CA ASP A 118 -11.56 -5.34 4.50
C ASP A 118 -11.97 -6.23 3.32
N ALA A 119 -13.13 -5.99 2.72
CA ALA A 119 -13.55 -6.67 1.49
C ALA A 119 -12.59 -6.40 0.32
N ARG A 120 -12.19 -5.13 0.11
CA ARG A 120 -11.19 -4.75 -0.91
C ARG A 120 -9.84 -5.43 -0.67
N ARG A 121 -9.41 -5.45 0.60
CA ARG A 121 -8.17 -6.13 1.02
C ARG A 121 -8.20 -7.63 0.72
N ARG A 122 -9.30 -8.32 1.05
CA ARG A 122 -9.44 -9.78 0.80
C ARG A 122 -9.54 -10.12 -0.69
N ALA A 123 -10.25 -9.33 -1.47
CA ALA A 123 -10.40 -9.56 -2.92
C ALA A 123 -9.05 -9.55 -3.66
N LYS A 124 -8.08 -8.76 -3.20
CA LYS A 124 -6.70 -8.79 -3.71
C LYS A 124 -6.02 -10.15 -3.50
N TYR A 125 -6.15 -10.72 -2.30
CA TYR A 125 -5.52 -11.99 -1.97
C TYR A 125 -6.15 -13.16 -2.74
N SER A 126 -7.48 -13.17 -2.91
CA SER A 126 -8.14 -14.16 -3.77
C SER A 126 -7.57 -14.11 -5.19
N LYS A 127 -7.57 -12.93 -5.83
CA LYS A 127 -7.06 -12.76 -7.20
C LYS A 127 -5.59 -13.18 -7.36
N GLN A 128 -4.74 -12.95 -6.35
CA GLN A 128 -3.35 -13.40 -6.39
C GLN A 128 -3.20 -14.92 -6.27
N MET A 129 -4.08 -15.59 -5.52
CA MET A 129 -4.10 -17.06 -5.44
C MET A 129 -4.63 -17.68 -6.73
N ASP A 130 -5.75 -17.18 -7.25
CA ASP A 130 -6.34 -17.64 -8.52
C ASP A 130 -5.34 -17.50 -9.68
N MET A 131 -4.63 -16.37 -9.77
CA MET A 131 -3.58 -16.16 -10.79
C MET A 131 -2.41 -17.16 -10.64
N ARG A 132 -1.99 -17.48 -9.42
CA ARG A 132 -0.92 -18.48 -9.18
C ARG A 132 -1.37 -19.91 -9.49
N VAL A 133 -2.65 -20.23 -9.28
CA VAL A 133 -3.23 -21.53 -9.64
C VAL A 133 -3.31 -21.66 -11.16
N LEU A 134 -3.78 -20.62 -11.87
CA LEU A 134 -3.84 -20.60 -13.33
C LEU A 134 -2.44 -20.75 -13.98
N LEU A 135 -1.42 -20.05 -13.46
CA LEU A 135 -0.04 -20.18 -13.97
C LEU A 135 0.60 -21.56 -13.70
N ARG A 136 0.11 -22.31 -12.70
CA ARG A 136 0.58 -23.68 -12.42
C ARG A 136 -0.14 -24.75 -13.24
N GLY A 137 -1.28 -24.43 -13.85
CA GLY A 137 -2.09 -25.36 -14.63
C GLY A 137 -1.83 -25.36 -16.15
N SER A 138 -0.86 -24.58 -16.64
CA SER A 138 -0.60 -24.40 -18.08
C SER A 138 0.76 -24.92 -18.57
N PHE A 139 1.37 -25.87 -17.86
CA PHE A 139 2.59 -26.57 -18.28
C PHE A 139 2.43 -28.08 -18.11
N ASP A 140 1.49 -28.69 -18.82
CA ASP A 140 1.57 -30.11 -19.19
C ASP A 140 0.60 -30.35 -20.35
N GLU A 141 1.01 -29.95 -21.55
CA GLU A 141 0.40 -30.44 -22.78
C GLU A 141 1.55 -30.89 -23.67
N GLY A 142 1.68 -32.22 -23.78
CA GLY A 142 2.80 -32.91 -24.40
C GLY A 142 3.00 -32.52 -25.86
N ALA A 143 4.25 -32.41 -26.24
CA ALA A 143 4.68 -32.60 -27.62
C ALA A 143 5.43 -33.94 -27.66
N ASP A 144 4.82 -34.89 -28.35
CA ASP A 144 5.37 -36.19 -28.72
C ASP A 144 6.84 -36.08 -29.18
N VAL A 145 7.72 -36.78 -28.47
CA VAL A 145 9.11 -37.02 -28.89
C VAL A 145 9.13 -38.30 -29.74
N GLU A 146 8.52 -38.23 -30.91
CA GLU A 146 8.75 -39.18 -31.99
C GLU A 146 8.82 -38.39 -33.29
N GLU A 147 10.01 -38.34 -33.89
CA GLU A 147 10.33 -38.04 -35.31
C GLU A 147 11.56 -37.13 -35.46
N TRP A 148 12.72 -37.55 -34.93
CA TRP A 148 14.01 -36.96 -35.29
C TRP A 148 15.13 -37.99 -35.21
N GLU A 149 15.04 -39.07 -35.99
CA GLU A 149 16.20 -39.89 -36.39
C GLU A 149 15.81 -40.90 -37.50
N ARG A 150 15.37 -40.39 -38.66
CA ARG A 150 15.28 -41.20 -39.88
C ARG A 150 15.90 -40.57 -41.13
N THR A 151 16.70 -39.52 -40.96
CA THR A 151 17.43 -38.87 -42.05
C THR A 151 18.79 -38.40 -41.57
N HIS A 152 19.73 -39.31 -41.29
CA HIS A 152 21.16 -39.17 -41.61
C HIS A 152 21.96 -40.43 -41.23
N GLU A 153 21.83 -41.50 -42.00
CA GLU A 153 22.96 -42.43 -42.21
C GLU A 153 22.84 -43.07 -43.60
N LYS A 154 23.34 -42.36 -44.61
CA LYS A 154 23.80 -42.92 -45.88
C LYS A 154 25.13 -42.24 -46.20
N ARG A 155 26.23 -42.83 -45.71
CA ARG A 155 27.47 -43.01 -46.48
C ARG A 155 28.48 -43.85 -45.73
#